data_AF-A0A7V7ZNX7-F1
#
_entry.id   AF-A0A7V7ZNX7-F1
#
_cell.length_a   1.000
_cell.length_b   1.000
_cell.length_c   1.000
_cell.angle_alpha   90.00
_cell.angle_beta   90.00
_cell.angle_gamma   90.00
#
_symmetry.space_group_name_H-M   'P 1'
#
loop_
_entity.id
_entity.type
_entity.pdbx_description
1 polymer ?
#
loop_
_entity_poly.entity_id
_entity_poly.type
_entity_poly.pdbx_seq_one_letter_code
_entity_poly.pdbx_strand_id
1 'polypeptide(L)'
;MTTEIATSQKPEAKAEGPLFCALTGKPVSPEEAYWAPPLITTKELLSTIFSTLFSAPGNLGQILMAEQPNVPYAPDARPLLAQRRSAEQVKLLLILLLIAAVILTPVFLLAMR
;
A
#
# COMPACT_ATOMS: atom_id res chain seq x y z
N MET A 1 -5.72 1.22 30.73
CA MET A 1 -4.69 1.55 29.73
C MET A 1 -3.97 0.27 29.38
N THR A 2 -4.48 -0.47 28.40
CA THR A 2 -3.90 -1.73 27.91
C THR A 2 -3.17 -1.43 26.62
N THR A 3 -1.85 -1.55 26.65
CA THR A 3 -0.97 -1.42 25.50
C THR A 3 -1.17 -2.67 24.62
N GLU A 4 -1.92 -2.55 23.52
CA GLU A 4 -1.92 -3.57 22.48
C GLU A 4 -0.54 -3.58 21.81
N ILE A 5 0.26 -4.60 22.12
CA ILE A 5 1.48 -4.91 21.38
C ILE A 5 1.02 -5.40 20.01
N ALA A 6 1.25 -4.60 18.97
CA ALA A 6 1.05 -5.01 17.59
C ALA A 6 1.88 -6.27 17.32
N THR A 7 1.22 -7.42 17.27
CA THR A 7 1.84 -8.69 16.91
C THR A 7 2.28 -8.58 15.45
N SER A 8 3.58 -8.30 15.27
CA SER A 8 4.27 -8.39 13.99
C SER A 8 4.06 -9.81 13.46
N GLN A 9 3.16 -9.98 12.49
CA GLN A 9 2.91 -11.26 11.82
C GLN A 9 4.17 -11.70 11.06
N LYS A 10 5.14 -12.27 11.79
CA LYS A 10 6.17 -13.16 11.25
C LYS A 10 5.44 -14.48 10.94
N PRO A 11 5.46 -14.99 9.71
CA PRO A 11 4.91 -16.31 9.45
C PRO A 11 5.68 -17.33 10.30
N GLU A 12 4.98 -17.98 11.24
CA GLU A 12 5.52 -18.95 12.20
C GLU A 12 5.84 -20.32 11.57
N ALA A 13 5.97 -20.36 10.25
CA ALA A 13 6.48 -21.52 9.54
C ALA A 13 7.92 -21.23 9.14
N LYS A 14 8.87 -22.07 9.58
CA LYS A 14 10.21 -22.16 9.00
C LYS A 14 10.10 -22.15 7.48
N ALA A 15 10.29 -20.98 6.85
CA ALA A 15 10.47 -20.89 5.42
C ALA A 15 11.87 -21.47 5.15
N GLU A 16 11.94 -22.75 4.77
CA GLU A 16 13.18 -23.48 4.48
C GLU A 16 13.85 -23.02 3.15
N GLY A 17 13.76 -21.73 2.82
CA GLY A 17 14.32 -21.15 1.62
C GLY A 17 14.80 -19.70 1.83
N PRO A 18 15.69 -19.20 0.97
CA PRO A 18 16.16 -17.82 1.06
C PRO A 18 14.99 -16.84 0.88
N LEU A 19 14.76 -15.97 1.86
CA LEU A 19 13.81 -14.86 1.70
C LEU A 19 14.47 -13.76 0.88
N PHE A 20 13.67 -13.03 0.11
CA PHE A 20 14.14 -11.90 -0.68
C PHE A 20 13.42 -10.63 -0.28
N CYS A 21 14.17 -9.55 -0.10
CA CYS A 21 13.64 -8.24 0.22
C CYS A 21 12.68 -7.78 -0.88
N ALA A 22 11.41 -7.54 -0.53
CA ALA A 22 10.38 -7.13 -1.47
C ALA A 22 10.68 -5.79 -2.18
N LEU A 23 11.58 -4.97 -1.64
CA LEU A 23 11.98 -3.69 -2.24
C LEU A 23 13.20 -3.78 -3.16
N THR A 24 14.18 -4.61 -2.81
CA THR A 24 15.51 -4.60 -3.44
C THR A 24 15.91 -5.93 -4.09
N GLY A 25 15.16 -7.00 -3.83
CA GLY A 25 15.47 -8.35 -4.32
C GLY A 25 16.69 -8.99 -3.64
N LYS A 26 17.34 -8.32 -2.68
CA LYS A 26 18.47 -8.90 -1.94
C LYS A 26 18.02 -10.07 -1.05
N PRO A 27 18.85 -11.12 -0.88
CA PRO A 27 18.55 -12.17 0.10
C PRO A 27 18.57 -11.61 1.52
N VAL A 28 17.63 -12.05 2.36
CA VAL A 28 17.47 -11.65 3.77
C VAL A 28 17.24 -12.89 4.61
N SER A 29 17.86 -12.95 5.79
CA SER A 29 17.61 -14.04 6.73
C SER A 29 16.22 -13.90 7.38
N PRO A 30 15.49 -14.98 7.67
CA PRO A 30 14.18 -14.91 8.35
C PRO A 30 14.22 -14.25 9.73
N GLU A 31 15.38 -14.21 10.36
CA GLU A 31 15.60 -13.64 11.69
C GLU A 31 15.83 -12.12 11.63
N GLU A 32 16.49 -11.64 10.57
CA GLU A 32 16.77 -10.21 10.37
C GLU A 32 15.71 -9.52 9.50
N ALA A 33 14.80 -10.28 8.89
CA ALA A 33 13.75 -9.73 8.03
C ALA A 33 12.84 -8.75 8.80
N TYR A 34 12.76 -7.52 8.29
CA TYR A 34 11.77 -6.55 8.72
C TYR A 34 10.44 -6.82 8.01
N TRP A 35 9.44 -7.28 8.76
CA TRP A 35 8.12 -7.59 8.24
C TRP A 35 7.24 -6.34 8.25
N ALA A 36 6.77 -5.92 7.07
CA ALA A 36 5.88 -4.78 6.95
C ALA A 36 4.93 -4.96 5.76
N PRO A 37 3.84 -4.18 5.70
CA PRO A 37 2.93 -4.22 4.55
C PRO A 37 3.68 -3.88 3.26
N PRO A 38 3.31 -4.50 2.14
CA PRO A 38 3.98 -4.26 0.87
C PRO A 38 3.80 -2.80 0.42
N LEU A 39 4.75 -2.32 -0.39
CA LEU A 39 4.65 -1.00 -1.00
C LEU A 39 3.70 -1.09 -2.20
N ILE A 40 2.45 -0.65 -2.03
CA ILE A 40 1.52 -0.47 -3.15
C ILE A 40 1.81 0.90 -3.78
N THR A 41 2.10 0.91 -5.08
CA THR A 41 2.24 2.16 -5.83
C THR A 41 0.89 2.73 -6.22
N THR A 42 0.84 4.05 -6.45
CA THR A 42 -0.35 4.75 -6.94
C THR A 42 -0.90 4.12 -8.23
N LYS A 43 0.01 3.71 -9.13
CA LYS A 43 -0.34 3.07 -10.40
C LYS A 43 -0.97 1.69 -10.18
N GLU A 44 -0.40 0.88 -9.29
CA GLU A 44 -0.94 -0.44 -8.95
C GLU A 44 -2.31 -0.31 -8.31
N LEU A 45 -2.48 0.63 -7.37
CA LEU A 45 -3.77 0.88 -6.74
C LEU A 45 -4.84 1.22 -7.79
N LEU A 46 -4.56 2.19 -8.66
CA LEU A 46 -5.50 2.59 -9.71
C LEU A 46 -5.77 1.44 -10.69
N SER A 47 -4.73 0.75 -11.15
CA SER A 47 -4.87 -0.39 -12.06
C SER A 47 -5.75 -1.48 -11.46
N THR A 48 -5.56 -1.81 -10.19
CA THR A 48 -6.40 -2.79 -9.48
C THR A 48 -7.83 -2.29 -9.35
N ILE A 49 -8.04 -1.03 -8.94
CA ILE A 49 -9.39 -0.44 -8.84
C ILE A 49 -10.13 -0.53 -10.17
N PHE A 50 -9.51 -0.05 -11.26
CA PHE A 50 -10.14 -0.08 -12.58
C PHE A 50 -10.37 -1.50 -13.07
N SER A 51 -9.37 -2.38 -12.96
CA SER A 51 -9.52 -3.78 -13.36
C SER A 51 -10.64 -4.48 -12.59
N THR A 52 -10.71 -4.31 -11.27
CA THR A 52 -11.77 -4.90 -10.45
C THR A 52 -13.13 -4.28 -10.76
N LEU A 53 -13.22 -2.97 -10.97
CA LEU A 53 -14.48 -2.32 -11.31
C LEU A 53 -15.10 -2.89 -12.59
N PHE A 54 -14.29 -3.21 -13.60
CA PHE A 54 -14.78 -3.77 -14.87
C PHE A 54 -14.95 -5.29 -14.84
N SER A 55 -14.13 -6.02 -14.10
CA SER A 55 -14.16 -7.50 -14.11
C SER A 55 -14.99 -8.11 -12.98
N ALA A 56 -15.04 -7.48 -11.81
CA ALA A 56 -15.70 -8.00 -10.61
C ALA A 56 -16.10 -6.87 -9.63
N PRO A 57 -17.04 -5.98 -10.01
CA PRO A 57 -17.36 -4.78 -9.24
C PRO A 57 -17.85 -5.07 -7.82
N GLY A 58 -18.50 -6.21 -7.58
CA GLY A 58 -18.96 -6.64 -6.26
C GLY A 58 -17.82 -6.89 -5.25
N ASN A 59 -16.59 -7.09 -5.73
CA ASN A 59 -15.43 -7.37 -4.88
C ASN A 59 -14.59 -6.12 -4.55
N LEU A 60 -14.98 -4.94 -5.07
CA LEU A 60 -14.19 -3.70 -4.92
C LEU A 60 -13.98 -3.33 -3.44
N GLY A 61 -15.05 -3.40 -2.64
CA GLY A 61 -14.99 -3.09 -1.20
C GLY A 61 -14.07 -4.05 -0.44
N GLN A 62 -14.13 -5.35 -0.76
CA GLN A 62 -13.26 -6.35 -0.16
C GLN A 62 -11.79 -6.08 -0.50
N ILE A 63 -11.46 -5.75 -1.75
CA ILE A 63 -10.08 -5.48 -2.17
C ILE A 63 -9.52 -4.22 -1.52
N LEU A 64 -10.34 -3.18 -1.37
CA LEU A 64 -9.92 -1.91 -0.77
C LEU A 64 -9.75 -1.99 0.75
N MET A 65 -10.47 -2.89 1.42
CA MET A 65 -10.44 -3.05 2.88
C MET A 65 -9.70 -4.32 3.34
N ALA A 66 -9.20 -5.13 2.42
CA ALA A 66 -8.43 -6.32 2.76
C ALA A 66 -7.09 -5.92 3.39
N GLU A 67 -6.82 -6.46 4.57
CA GLU A 67 -5.50 -6.39 5.19
C GLU A 67 -4.49 -7.10 4.28
N GLN A 68 -3.34 -6.48 4.07
CA GLN A 68 -2.31 -7.04 3.20
C GLN A 68 -1.31 -7.87 3.99
N PRO A 69 -0.92 -9.05 3.48
CA PRO A 69 0.06 -9.88 4.17
C PRO A 69 1.41 -9.16 4.20
N ASN A 70 2.05 -9.16 5.37
CA ASN A 70 3.39 -8.57 5.52
C ASN A 70 4.40 -9.31 4.64
N VAL A 71 5.30 -8.54 4.02
CA VAL A 71 6.39 -9.05 3.18
C VAL A 71 7.74 -8.75 3.83
N PRO A 72 8.77 -9.58 3.57
CA PRO A 72 10.08 -9.38 4.15
C PRO A 72 10.82 -8.23 3.48
N TYR A 73 11.40 -7.34 4.29
CA TYR A 73 12.32 -6.29 3.87
C TYR A 73 13.68 -6.46 4.55
N ALA A 74 14.74 -6.04 3.87
CA ALA A 74 16.05 -5.93 4.49
C ALA A 74 16.08 -4.75 5.50
N PRO A 75 16.77 -4.85 6.64
CA PRO A 75 16.82 -3.77 7.64
C PRO A 75 17.35 -2.43 7.11
N ASP A 76 18.33 -2.48 6.20
CA ASP A 76 18.92 -1.34 5.51
C ASP A 76 17.96 -0.66 4.52
N ALA A 77 16.92 -1.37 4.08
CA ALA A 77 15.92 -0.87 3.13
C ALA A 77 14.82 -0.03 3.80
N ARG A 78 14.74 0.01 5.13
CA ARG A 78 13.74 0.79 5.88
C ARG A 78 13.68 2.29 5.51
N PRO A 79 14.79 3.04 5.46
CA PRO A 79 14.74 4.46 5.06
C PRO A 79 14.26 4.63 3.62
N LEU A 80 14.71 3.75 2.71
CA LEU A 80 14.27 3.78 1.32
C LEU A 80 12.77 3.46 1.18
N LEU A 81 12.27 2.50 1.95
CA LEU A 81 10.85 2.16 2.00
C LEU A 81 10.00 3.34 2.47
N ALA A 82 10.42 4.02 3.55
CA ALA A 82 9.74 5.21 4.05
C ALA A 82 9.72 6.35 3.01
N GLN A 83 10.85 6.58 2.33
CA GLN A 83 10.95 7.58 1.26
C GLN A 83 10.04 7.26 0.06
N ARG A 84 9.99 6.00 -0.37
CA ARG A 84 9.10 5.61 -1.47
C ARG A 84 7.63 5.69 -1.08
N ARG A 85 7.28 5.31 0.16
CA ARG A 85 5.91 5.45 0.68
C ARG A 85 5.45 6.90 0.67
N SER A 86 6.27 7.84 1.16
CA SER A 86 5.89 9.26 1.15
C SER A 86 5.72 9.80 -0.27
N ALA A 87 6.58 9.40 -1.21
CA ALA A 87 6.44 9.78 -2.61
C ALA A 87 5.14 9.24 -3.24
N GLU A 88 4.79 7.98 -2.99
CA GLU A 88 3.52 7.40 -3.45
C GLU A 88 2.31 8.05 -2.78
N GLN A 89 2.39 8.37 -1.48
CA GLN A 89 1.32 9.08 -0.76
C GLN A 89 1.08 10.48 -1.32
N VAL A 90 2.14 11.23 -1.65
CA VAL A 90 2.00 12.55 -2.28
C VAL A 90 1.34 12.44 -3.66
N LYS A 91 1.70 11.41 -4.46
CA LYS A 91 1.04 11.16 -5.75
C LYS A 91 -0.45 10.89 -5.56
N LEU A 92 -0.82 10.02 -4.60
CA LEU A 92 -2.22 9.75 -4.27
C LEU A 92 -2.98 11.01 -3.86
N LEU A 93 -2.36 11.83 -3.00
CA LEU A 93 -2.96 13.10 -2.55
C LEU A 93 -3.21 14.05 -3.73
N LEU A 94 -2.23 14.22 -4.62
CA LEU A 94 -2.37 15.07 -5.79
C LEU A 94 -3.50 14.60 -6.73
N ILE A 95 -3.62 13.29 -6.94
CA ILE A 95 -4.71 12.71 -7.74
C ILE A 95 -6.06 12.97 -7.07
N LEU A 96 -6.15 12.78 -5.75
CA LEU A 96 -7.39 13.03 -5.01
C LEU A 96 -7.80 14.51 -5.07
N LEU A 97 -6.84 15.43 -4.94
CA LEU A 97 -7.09 16.86 -5.07
C LEU A 97 -7.54 17.24 -6.48
N LEU A 98 -6.96 16.64 -7.51
CA LEU A 98 -7.36 16.85 -8.89
C LEU A 98 -8.81 16.39 -9.12
N ILE A 99 -9.17 15.20 -8.63
CA ILE A 99 -10.56 14.68 -8.71
C ILE A 99 -11.52 15.62 -7.97
N ALA A 100 -11.16 16.06 -6.76
CA ALA A 100 -11.97 16.99 -5.98
C ALA A 100 -12.18 18.33 -6.72
N ALA A 101 -11.12 18.89 -7.31
CA ALA A 101 -11.21 20.12 -8.09
C ALA A 101 -12.15 19.96 -9.30
N VAL A 102 -11.99 18.86 -10.07
CA VAL A 102 -12.85 18.56 -11.23
C VAL A 102 -14.32 18.45 -10.85
N ILE A 103 -14.65 17.91 -9.67
CA ILE A 103 -16.03 17.77 -9.19
C ILE A 103 -16.56 19.09 -8.62
N LEU A 104 -15.76 19.80 -7.80
CA LEU A 104 -16.22 21.00 -7.08
C LEU A 104 -16.30 22.24 -7.97
N THR A 105 -15.42 22.39 -8.97
CA THR A 105 -15.45 23.53 -9.89
C THR A 105 -16.80 23.69 -10.62
N PRO A 106 -17.37 22.68 -11.29
CA PRO A 106 -18.66 22.84 -11.95
C PRO A 106 -19.80 23.09 -10.97
N VAL A 107 -19.79 22.45 -9.79
CA VAL A 107 -20.79 22.70 -8.73
C VAL A 107 -20.73 24.16 -8.29
N PHE A 108 -19.54 24.69 -8.07
CA PHE A 108 -19.33 26.08 -7.70
C PHE A 108 -19.78 27.05 -8.80
N LEU A 109 -19.42 26.78 -10.06
CA LEU A 109 -19.85 27.58 -11.20
C LEU A 109 -21.37 27.58 -11.39
N LEU A 110 -22.03 26.45 -11.17
CA LEU A 110 -23.50 26.34 -11.22
C LEU A 110 -24.16 27.06 -10.05
N ALA A 111 -23.60 26.98 -8.84
CA ALA A 111 -24.15 27.63 -7.65
C ALA A 111 -24.02 29.16 -7.68
N MET A 112 -23.01 29.69 -8.38
CA MET A 112 -22.81 31.13 -8.57
C MET A 112 -23.52 31.73 -9.79
N ARG A 113 -24.17 30.90 -10.60
CA ARG A 113 -24.96 31.34 -11.75
C ARG A 113 -26.41 31.57 -11.35
#